data_AF-A0A7X7J044-F1
#
_entry.id   AF-A0A7X7J044-F1
#
_cell.length_a   1.000
_cell.length_b   1.000
_cell.length_c   1.000
_cell.angle_alpha   90.00
_cell.angle_beta   90.00
_cell.angle_gamma   90.00
#
_symmetry.space_group_name_H-M   'P 1'
#
loop_
_entity.id
_entity.type
_entity.pdbx_description
1 polymer ?
#
loop_
_entity_poly.entity_id
_entity_poly.type
_entity_poly.pdbx_seq_one_letter_code
_entity_poly.pdbx_strand_id
1 'polypeptide(L)'
;MTSKERVVAALNHRQPDRVPMDFGGTAVTGMHITCVAALRDHYGLQKRLVKVHEPYQMLGWIDDDLADAMGIDVAGVIGPATLFGFANTNWTPWRAPFGLEVLVSEHFKTTMDAKGDVFIYAQGDTSVPPSGRMPDGGYFFDTIVRQEPIDEDKLDPRDNLEEFEPISEADLAHFEREVKRASATGRAVIATFGGTAFGDIALVPAPFLKHPKGIRDIEEWYVSTVARQDYVHKVFDKQCEIALANLAKIHARVGDAVDAVFICGTDFGTQTSAFCSRETFRELYMPYYKRVNDWIHAHTKWRTFKHSCGAVEQFLGPFIESGFDIVNP
;
A
#
# COMPACT_ATOMS: atom_id res chain seq x y z
N MET A 1 -24.35 -15.01 -9.36
CA MET A 1 -23.13 -14.54 -10.05
C MET A 1 -21.93 -15.16 -9.35
N THR A 2 -20.83 -15.43 -10.06
CA THR A 2 -19.56 -15.78 -9.41
C THR A 2 -19.00 -14.57 -8.65
N SER A 3 -18.01 -14.77 -7.77
CA SER A 3 -17.35 -13.67 -7.06
C SER A 3 -16.75 -12.64 -8.02
N LYS A 4 -16.04 -13.09 -9.06
CA LYS A 4 -15.52 -12.19 -10.08
C LYS A 4 -16.62 -11.46 -10.86
N GLU A 5 -17.66 -12.16 -11.32
CA GLU A 5 -18.78 -11.52 -12.03
C GLU A 5 -19.47 -10.43 -11.20
N ARG A 6 -19.60 -10.65 -9.90
CA ARG A 6 -20.20 -9.70 -8.95
C ARG A 6 -19.39 -8.42 -8.85
N VAL A 7 -18.07 -8.53 -8.64
CA VAL A 7 -17.16 -7.38 -8.58
C VAL A 7 -17.14 -6.66 -9.93
N VAL A 8 -16.98 -7.39 -11.04
CA VAL A 8 -16.95 -6.81 -12.39
C VAL A 8 -18.26 -6.10 -12.73
N ALA A 9 -19.43 -6.61 -12.29
CA ALA A 9 -20.70 -5.92 -12.49
C ALA A 9 -20.72 -4.57 -11.75
N ALA A 10 -20.31 -4.55 -10.47
CA ALA A 10 -20.23 -3.33 -9.68
C ALA A 10 -19.25 -2.31 -10.29
N LEU A 11 -18.07 -2.75 -10.72
CA LEU A 11 -17.07 -1.90 -11.39
C LEU A 11 -17.56 -1.32 -12.74
N ASN A 12 -18.58 -1.93 -13.34
CA ASN A 12 -19.22 -1.43 -14.55
C ASN A 12 -20.55 -0.70 -14.28
N HIS A 13 -20.79 -0.31 -13.03
CA HIS A 13 -22.03 0.35 -12.58
C HIS A 13 -23.31 -0.43 -12.94
N ARG A 14 -23.24 -1.76 -12.88
CA ARG A 14 -24.38 -2.67 -13.05
C ARG A 14 -24.71 -3.31 -11.72
N GLN A 15 -26.00 -3.39 -11.39
CA GLN A 15 -26.48 -3.97 -10.14
C GLN A 15 -26.05 -5.45 -10.03
N PRO A 16 -25.21 -5.83 -9.04
CA PRO A 16 -24.88 -7.23 -8.78
C PRO A 16 -25.98 -7.94 -7.97
N ASP A 17 -25.84 -9.26 -7.81
CA ASP A 17 -26.72 -10.09 -6.98
C ASP A 17 -26.61 -9.81 -5.47
N ARG A 18 -25.48 -9.27 -5.01
CA ARG A 18 -25.27 -8.67 -3.68
C ARG A 18 -24.09 -7.70 -3.71
N VAL A 19 -23.91 -6.91 -2.66
CA VAL A 19 -22.74 -6.04 -2.49
C VAL A 19 -21.45 -6.90 -2.53
N PRO A 20 -20.50 -6.62 -3.44
CA PRO A 20 -19.20 -7.30 -3.45
C PRO A 20 -18.41 -7.00 -2.18
N MET A 21 -17.67 -7.98 -1.67
CA MET A 21 -16.90 -7.84 -0.43
C MET A 21 -15.39 -7.99 -0.68
N ASP A 22 -14.62 -7.01 -0.23
CA ASP A 22 -13.15 -7.06 -0.19
C ASP A 22 -12.67 -6.88 1.25
N PHE A 23 -12.03 -7.92 1.77
CA PHE A 23 -11.13 -7.83 2.91
C PHE A 23 -9.84 -8.57 2.52
N GLY A 24 -8.69 -7.90 2.67
CA GLY A 24 -7.38 -8.46 2.34
C GLY A 24 -6.93 -8.33 0.87
N GLY A 25 -7.67 -7.62 0.02
CA GLY A 25 -7.26 -7.35 -1.36
C GLY A 25 -6.03 -6.43 -1.47
N THR A 26 -5.89 -5.47 -0.55
CA THR A 26 -4.82 -4.47 -0.50
C THR A 26 -4.48 -4.12 0.96
N ALA A 27 -3.46 -3.29 1.19
CA ALA A 27 -3.15 -2.77 2.53
C ALA A 27 -4.29 -1.91 3.09
N VAL A 28 -5.06 -1.21 2.25
CA VAL A 28 -6.18 -0.34 2.65
C VAL A 28 -7.51 -1.08 2.80
N THR A 29 -7.58 -2.33 2.36
CA THR A 29 -8.72 -3.24 2.59
C THR A 29 -8.37 -4.39 3.52
N GLY A 30 -7.19 -4.36 4.15
CA GLY A 30 -6.72 -5.43 5.03
C GLY A 30 -7.41 -5.45 6.40
N MET A 31 -7.06 -6.47 7.19
CA MET A 31 -7.65 -6.69 8.50
C MET A 31 -6.55 -6.95 9.53
N HIS A 32 -6.62 -6.28 10.67
CA HIS A 32 -5.67 -6.47 11.76
C HIS A 32 -5.66 -7.93 12.26
N ILE A 33 -4.49 -8.44 12.64
CA ILE A 33 -4.27 -9.84 13.04
C ILE A 33 -5.18 -10.33 14.16
N THR A 34 -5.57 -9.46 15.10
CA THR A 34 -6.49 -9.81 16.19
C THR A 34 -7.90 -10.11 15.67
N CYS A 35 -8.38 -9.33 14.70
CA CYS A 35 -9.67 -9.53 14.06
C CYS A 35 -9.67 -10.81 13.21
N VAL A 36 -8.59 -11.06 12.47
CA VAL A 36 -8.45 -12.31 11.69
C VAL A 36 -8.50 -13.53 12.62
N ALA A 37 -7.74 -13.52 13.72
CA ALA A 37 -7.77 -14.61 14.71
C ALA A 37 -9.17 -14.82 15.30
N ALA A 38 -9.84 -13.75 15.71
CA ALA A 38 -11.19 -13.81 16.27
C ALA A 38 -12.24 -14.31 15.26
N LEU A 39 -12.15 -13.93 13.98
CA LEU A 39 -13.06 -14.43 12.95
C LEU A 39 -12.85 -15.91 12.66
N ARG A 40 -11.60 -16.40 12.68
CA ARG A 40 -11.36 -17.85 12.56
C ARG A 40 -12.06 -18.63 13.68
N ASP A 41 -11.99 -18.15 14.91
CA ASP A 41 -12.70 -18.75 16.05
C ASP A 41 -14.23 -18.64 15.88
N HIS A 42 -14.73 -17.48 15.44
CA HIS A 42 -16.16 -17.25 15.20
C HIS A 42 -16.77 -18.25 14.20
N TYR A 43 -16.07 -18.50 13.09
CA TYR A 43 -16.49 -19.46 12.06
C TYR A 43 -16.16 -20.92 12.38
N GLY A 44 -15.52 -21.19 13.53
CA GLY A 44 -15.14 -22.55 13.94
C GLY A 44 -14.09 -23.20 13.02
N LEU A 45 -13.24 -22.39 12.38
CA LEU A 45 -12.20 -22.86 11.47
C LEU A 45 -11.02 -23.49 12.23
N GLN A 46 -10.17 -24.23 11.52
CA GLN A 46 -8.97 -24.82 12.12
C GLN A 46 -8.09 -23.75 12.77
N LYS A 47 -7.74 -23.97 14.04
CA LYS A 47 -6.82 -23.11 14.79
C LYS A 47 -5.42 -23.19 14.19
N ARG A 48 -4.90 -22.03 13.79
CA ARG A 48 -3.54 -21.82 13.31
C ARG A 48 -3.15 -20.37 13.58
N LEU A 49 -1.86 -20.12 13.73
CA LEU A 49 -1.33 -18.78 13.92
C LEU A 49 -1.54 -17.94 12.65
N VAL A 50 -2.02 -16.71 12.81
CA VAL A 50 -2.21 -15.76 11.69
C VAL A 50 -0.85 -15.27 11.21
N LYS A 51 -0.65 -15.19 9.89
CA LYS A 51 0.56 -14.61 9.30
C LYS A 51 0.43 -13.08 9.24
N VAL A 52 1.42 -12.35 9.75
CA VAL A 52 1.53 -10.89 9.60
C VAL A 52 2.20 -10.60 8.27
N HIS A 53 1.42 -10.25 7.26
CA HIS A 53 1.94 -10.00 5.91
C HIS A 53 2.24 -8.52 5.64
N GLU A 54 1.56 -7.63 6.34
CA GLU A 54 1.82 -6.19 6.32
C GLU A 54 2.10 -5.77 7.77
N PRO A 55 3.38 -5.67 8.16
CA PRO A 55 3.79 -5.31 9.52
C PRO A 55 3.38 -3.92 9.98
N TYR A 56 3.30 -2.93 9.08
CA TYR A 56 3.13 -1.52 9.45
C TYR A 56 1.83 -1.33 10.25
N GLN A 57 0.72 -1.83 9.71
CA GLN A 57 -0.61 -1.81 10.33
C GLN A 57 -0.94 -3.13 11.04
N MET A 58 0.01 -4.08 11.10
CA MET A 58 -0.17 -5.43 11.65
C MET A 58 -1.34 -6.19 11.00
N LEU A 59 -1.40 -6.20 9.66
CA LEU A 59 -2.45 -6.86 8.89
C LEU A 59 -2.20 -8.37 8.77
N GLY A 60 -3.25 -9.13 9.03
CA GLY A 60 -3.25 -10.58 8.98
C GLY A 60 -3.56 -11.11 7.58
N TRP A 61 -2.86 -12.17 7.18
CA TRP A 61 -3.20 -12.91 5.98
C TRP A 61 -4.56 -13.60 6.14
N ILE A 62 -5.42 -13.45 5.15
CA ILE A 62 -6.73 -14.09 5.11
C ILE A 62 -6.58 -15.37 4.28
N ASP A 63 -6.58 -16.52 4.97
CA ASP A 63 -6.56 -17.83 4.33
C ASP A 63 -7.85 -18.08 3.52
N ASP A 64 -7.76 -18.91 2.49
CA ASP A 64 -8.89 -19.19 1.59
C ASP A 64 -10.12 -19.74 2.32
N ASP A 65 -9.93 -20.55 3.37
CA ASP A 65 -11.01 -21.11 4.19
C ASP A 65 -11.79 -20.02 4.94
N LEU A 66 -11.09 -19.00 5.44
CA LEU A 66 -11.70 -17.84 6.07
C LEU A 66 -12.36 -16.92 5.04
N ALA A 67 -11.70 -16.69 3.91
CA ALA A 67 -12.26 -15.90 2.82
C ALA A 67 -13.57 -16.50 2.30
N ASP A 68 -13.65 -17.83 2.16
CA ASP A 68 -14.86 -18.55 1.78
C ASP A 68 -15.95 -18.43 2.84
N ALA A 69 -15.62 -18.62 4.12
CA ALA A 69 -16.57 -18.50 5.23
C ALA A 69 -17.19 -17.09 5.34
N MET A 70 -16.39 -16.06 5.05
CA MET A 70 -16.84 -14.66 5.02
C MET A 70 -17.55 -14.28 3.71
N GLY A 71 -17.41 -15.08 2.65
CA GLY A 71 -17.91 -14.75 1.32
C GLY A 71 -17.19 -13.56 0.69
N ILE A 72 -15.86 -13.49 0.85
CA ILE A 72 -14.99 -12.49 0.21
C ILE A 72 -14.92 -12.76 -1.30
N ASP A 73 -15.05 -11.70 -2.09
CA ASP A 73 -15.13 -11.75 -3.55
C ASP A 73 -13.84 -11.35 -4.27
N VAL A 74 -12.82 -10.95 -3.51
CA VAL A 74 -11.53 -10.45 -4.02
C VAL A 74 -10.37 -11.33 -3.55
N ALA A 75 -9.36 -11.48 -4.41
CA ALA A 75 -8.06 -12.03 -4.07
C ALA A 75 -6.97 -10.98 -4.34
N GLY A 76 -6.19 -10.66 -3.31
CA GLY A 76 -5.10 -9.69 -3.39
C GLY A 76 -3.83 -10.24 -4.04
N VAL A 77 -3.16 -9.36 -4.79
CA VAL A 77 -1.79 -9.53 -5.28
C VAL A 77 -0.96 -8.37 -4.72
N ILE A 78 -0.05 -8.68 -3.79
CA ILE A 78 0.80 -7.71 -3.11
C ILE A 78 2.24 -7.81 -3.61
N GLY A 79 3.02 -6.74 -3.39
CA GLY A 79 4.45 -6.73 -3.69
C GLY A 79 5.25 -7.72 -2.83
N PRO A 80 6.48 -8.06 -3.27
CA PRO A 80 7.33 -9.04 -2.59
C PRO A 80 7.91 -8.54 -1.26
N ALA A 81 7.99 -7.23 -1.06
CA ALA A 81 8.55 -6.60 0.13
C ALA A 81 7.47 -5.90 0.98
N THR A 82 7.66 -5.89 2.29
CA THR A 82 6.84 -5.16 3.26
C THR A 82 7.13 -3.65 3.24
N LEU A 83 6.34 -2.84 3.96
CA LEU A 83 6.61 -1.41 4.13
C LEU A 83 7.95 -1.13 4.83
N PHE A 84 8.53 -2.12 5.51
CA PHE A 84 9.86 -2.03 6.10
C PHE A 84 10.95 -2.62 5.20
N GLY A 85 10.66 -2.99 3.96
CA GLY A 85 11.65 -3.34 2.93
C GLY A 85 12.20 -4.76 2.98
N PHE A 86 11.64 -5.65 3.79
CA PHE A 86 12.01 -7.07 3.81
C PHE A 86 10.92 -7.97 3.19
N ALA A 87 11.31 -9.15 2.70
CA ALA A 87 10.37 -10.10 2.10
C ALA A 87 9.62 -10.93 3.13
N ASN A 88 8.40 -11.37 2.81
CA ASN A 88 7.62 -12.28 3.64
C ASN A 88 7.99 -13.76 3.40
N THR A 89 9.09 -14.20 4.00
CA THR A 89 9.61 -15.57 3.87
C THR A 89 9.83 -16.22 5.23
N ASN A 90 9.89 -17.57 5.24
CA ASN A 90 10.31 -18.38 6.37
C ASN A 90 9.63 -18.00 7.69
N TRP A 91 8.31 -18.18 7.73
CA TRP A 91 7.43 -17.79 8.82
C TRP A 91 7.84 -18.39 10.17
N THR A 92 8.08 -17.56 11.18
CA THR A 92 8.43 -17.95 12.55
C THR A 92 7.41 -17.42 13.56
N PRO A 93 7.10 -18.16 14.64
CA PRO A 93 6.26 -17.66 15.71
C PRO A 93 6.84 -16.41 16.38
N TRP A 94 5.99 -15.43 16.64
CA TRP A 94 6.29 -14.23 17.42
C TRP A 94 5.08 -13.90 18.29
N ARG A 95 5.34 -13.53 19.55
CA ARG A 95 4.29 -13.15 20.50
C ARG A 95 4.23 -11.64 20.58
N ALA A 96 3.11 -11.08 20.12
CA ALA A 96 2.87 -9.65 20.19
C ALA A 96 2.79 -9.15 21.64
N PRO A 97 3.13 -7.87 21.91
CA PRO A 97 3.02 -7.29 23.25
C PRO A 97 1.62 -7.41 23.87
N PHE A 98 0.58 -7.35 23.04
CA PHE A 98 -0.82 -7.55 23.44
C PHE A 98 -1.23 -9.04 23.57
N GLY A 99 -0.28 -9.96 23.61
CA GLY A 99 -0.47 -11.36 24.02
C GLY A 99 -0.81 -12.35 22.91
N LEU A 100 -1.16 -11.88 21.71
CA LEU A 100 -1.47 -12.75 20.57
C LEU A 100 -0.18 -13.34 19.98
N GLU A 101 -0.15 -14.67 19.81
CA GLU A 101 0.92 -15.33 19.07
C GLU A 101 0.55 -15.40 17.58
N VAL A 102 1.49 -15.03 16.73
CA VAL A 102 1.33 -14.93 15.26
C VAL A 102 2.56 -15.46 14.55
N LEU A 103 2.48 -15.59 13.23
CA LEU A 103 3.62 -15.90 12.36
C LEU A 103 4.12 -14.61 11.70
N VAL A 104 5.40 -14.32 11.84
CA VAL A 104 6.07 -13.21 11.17
C VAL A 104 7.18 -13.75 10.26
N SER A 105 7.64 -12.97 9.29
CA SER A 105 8.81 -13.37 8.51
C SER A 105 10.05 -13.53 9.38
N GLU A 106 11.00 -14.39 8.98
CA GLU A 106 12.33 -14.44 9.60
C GLU A 106 13.05 -13.08 9.60
N HIS A 107 12.72 -12.20 8.65
CA HIS A 107 13.29 -10.85 8.52
C HIS A 107 12.57 -9.81 9.37
N PHE A 108 11.45 -10.16 10.01
CA PHE A 108 10.79 -9.33 11.02
C PHE A 108 11.69 -9.29 12.27
N LYS A 109 12.68 -8.40 12.25
CA LYS A 109 13.59 -8.19 13.38
C LYS A 109 13.06 -7.05 14.22
N THR A 110 12.82 -7.33 15.48
CA THR A 110 12.37 -6.33 16.46
C THR A 110 13.21 -6.34 17.71
N THR A 111 13.33 -5.18 18.35
CA THR A 111 13.84 -5.01 19.71
C THR A 111 12.76 -4.40 20.59
N MET A 112 12.92 -4.47 21.90
CA MET A 112 11.99 -3.87 22.87
C MET A 112 12.80 -3.09 23.90
N ASP A 113 12.37 -1.88 24.22
CA ASP A 113 13.02 -1.08 25.27
C ASP A 113 12.46 -1.38 26.68
N ALA A 114 12.97 -0.67 27.68
CA ALA A 114 12.54 -0.82 29.07
C ALA A 114 11.11 -0.32 29.33
N LYS A 115 10.51 0.45 28.41
CA LYS A 115 9.14 0.95 28.51
C LYS A 115 8.13 0.00 27.86
N GLY A 116 8.60 -0.98 27.10
CA GLY A 116 7.74 -1.91 26.35
C GLY A 116 7.49 -1.47 24.91
N ASP A 117 8.13 -0.39 24.44
CA ASP A 117 8.04 0.01 23.04
C ASP A 117 8.78 -1.02 22.18
N VAL A 118 8.14 -1.48 21.11
CA VAL A 118 8.74 -2.39 20.13
C VAL A 118 9.24 -1.62 18.94
N PHE A 119 10.49 -1.84 18.56
CA PHE A 119 11.14 -1.21 17.42
C PHE A 119 11.35 -2.22 16.30
N ILE A 120 11.12 -1.80 15.06
CA ILE A 120 11.35 -2.60 13.85
C ILE A 120 12.36 -1.89 12.93
N TYR A 121 13.09 -2.66 12.14
CA TYR A 121 14.27 -2.20 11.41
C TYR A 121 14.08 -2.34 9.90
N ALA A 122 14.56 -1.35 9.15
CA ALA A 122 14.56 -1.37 7.70
C ALA A 122 15.31 -2.61 7.19
N GLN A 123 14.66 -3.38 6.32
CA GLN A 123 15.16 -4.60 5.70
C GLN A 123 15.55 -5.69 6.73
N GLY A 124 15.06 -5.59 7.97
CA GLY A 124 15.45 -6.46 9.07
C GLY A 124 16.89 -6.25 9.56
N ASP A 125 17.52 -5.13 9.21
CA ASP A 125 18.91 -4.83 9.56
C ASP A 125 19.01 -4.11 10.92
N THR A 126 19.35 -4.86 11.96
CA THR A 126 19.50 -4.32 13.33
C THR A 126 20.80 -3.53 13.54
N SER A 127 21.67 -3.41 12.52
CA SER A 127 22.90 -2.60 12.61
C SER A 127 22.67 -1.10 12.35
N VAL A 128 21.49 -0.74 11.84
CA VAL A 128 21.06 0.65 11.60
C VAL A 128 19.96 1.06 12.60
N PRO A 129 19.69 2.36 12.78
CA PRO A 129 18.59 2.80 13.64
C PRO A 129 17.22 2.24 13.19
N PRO A 130 16.29 1.97 14.12
CA PRO A 130 14.98 1.44 13.79
C PRO A 130 14.20 2.38 12.87
N SER A 131 13.38 1.81 11.99
CA SER A 131 12.52 2.55 11.05
C SER A 131 11.09 2.68 11.53
N GLY A 132 10.66 1.86 12.48
CA GLY A 132 9.32 1.93 13.03
C GLY A 132 9.27 1.66 14.52
N ARG A 133 8.22 2.14 15.16
CA ARG A 133 7.95 2.00 16.60
C ARG A 133 6.49 1.65 16.82
N MET A 134 6.24 0.58 17.55
CA MET A 134 4.96 0.27 18.17
C MET A 134 5.07 0.68 19.64
N PRO A 135 4.36 1.74 20.09
CA PRO A 135 4.37 2.13 21.49
C PRO A 135 3.86 1.01 22.42
N ASP A 136 4.26 1.03 23.68
CA ASP A 136 3.65 0.15 24.70
C ASP A 136 2.12 0.31 24.72
N GLY A 137 1.41 -0.82 24.78
CA GLY A 137 -0.05 -0.88 24.61
C GLY A 137 -0.57 -0.60 23.19
N GLY A 138 0.32 -0.36 22.21
CA GLY A 138 -0.01 -0.15 20.81
C GLY A 138 -0.32 -1.43 20.05
N TYR A 139 -0.92 -1.27 18.85
CA TYR A 139 -1.34 -2.38 17.97
C TYR A 139 -0.73 -2.30 16.56
N PHE A 140 -0.02 -1.24 16.23
CA PHE A 140 0.60 -1.02 14.92
C PHE A 140 1.92 -0.26 15.09
N PHE A 141 2.72 -0.19 14.03
CA PHE A 141 3.97 0.57 14.02
C PHE A 141 3.77 1.94 13.37
N ASP A 142 4.22 2.99 14.05
CA ASP A 142 4.44 4.30 13.47
C ASP A 142 5.82 4.34 12.80
N THR A 143 5.96 5.08 11.70
CA THR A 143 7.29 5.34 11.13
C THR A 143 8.10 6.28 12.02
N ILE A 144 9.39 5.96 12.19
CA ILE A 144 10.37 6.88 12.76
C ILE A 144 10.95 7.72 11.61
N VAL A 145 10.71 9.03 11.64
CA VAL A 145 11.36 9.98 10.72
C VAL A 145 12.86 10.00 11.00
N ARG A 146 13.66 9.79 9.95
CA ARG A 146 15.12 9.73 10.01
C ARG A 146 15.77 10.69 9.03
N GLN A 147 15.06 11.76 8.68
CA GLN A 147 15.58 12.84 7.87
C GLN A 147 16.65 13.60 8.67
N GLU A 148 17.82 13.79 8.07
CA GLU A 148 18.83 14.73 8.58
C GLU A 148 18.44 16.18 8.26
N PRO A 149 19.03 17.18 8.93
CA PRO A 149 18.78 18.59 8.59
C PRO A 149 18.97 18.88 7.09
N ILE A 150 18.01 19.59 6.50
CA ILE A 150 18.06 19.95 5.08
C ILE A 150 18.92 21.20 4.87
N ASP A 151 19.74 21.18 3.84
CA ASP A 151 20.40 22.34 3.26
C ASP A 151 19.65 22.75 1.98
N GLU A 152 18.87 23.84 2.06
CA GLU A 152 17.94 24.24 0.98
C GLU A 152 18.66 24.48 -0.35
N ASP A 153 19.88 25.02 -0.32
CA ASP A 153 20.69 25.32 -1.51
C ASP A 153 21.21 24.05 -2.20
N LYS A 154 21.11 22.89 -1.54
CA LYS A 154 21.60 21.60 -2.02
C LYS A 154 20.51 20.55 -2.22
N LEU A 155 19.24 20.93 -2.11
CA LEU A 155 18.13 20.00 -2.33
C LEU A 155 18.16 19.43 -3.75
N ASP A 156 18.12 18.10 -3.83
CA ASP A 156 18.13 17.36 -5.08
C ASP A 156 16.95 16.39 -5.16
N PRO A 157 16.02 16.56 -6.12
CA PRO A 157 14.90 15.64 -6.31
C PRO A 157 15.29 14.17 -6.42
N ARG A 158 16.52 13.86 -6.85
CA ARG A 158 17.05 12.49 -6.93
C ARG A 158 17.14 11.79 -5.59
N ASP A 159 17.30 12.53 -4.49
CA ASP A 159 17.36 11.96 -3.15
C ASP A 159 16.00 11.42 -2.70
N ASN A 160 14.91 12.01 -3.18
CA ASN A 160 13.55 11.48 -2.98
C ASN A 160 13.18 10.34 -3.94
N LEU A 161 14.12 9.90 -4.79
CA LEU A 161 13.88 8.88 -5.80
C LEU A 161 14.59 7.54 -5.53
N GLU A 162 15.29 7.40 -4.41
CA GLU A 162 16.13 6.23 -4.06
C GLU A 162 15.39 4.90 -4.11
N GLU A 163 14.07 4.91 -3.89
CA GLU A 163 13.22 3.72 -3.87
C GLU A 163 12.56 3.39 -5.22
N PHE A 164 12.61 4.30 -6.19
CA PHE A 164 11.98 4.09 -7.49
C PHE A 164 13.01 3.58 -8.48
N GLU A 165 13.04 2.28 -8.65
CA GLU A 165 13.93 1.60 -9.58
C GLU A 165 13.13 0.90 -10.71
N PRO A 166 13.77 0.66 -11.87
CA PRO A 166 13.20 -0.24 -12.86
C PRO A 166 12.90 -1.61 -12.22
N ILE A 167 11.68 -2.10 -12.43
CA ILE A 167 11.24 -3.37 -11.86
C ILE A 167 12.17 -4.52 -12.28
N SER A 168 12.55 -5.34 -11.31
CA SER A 168 13.45 -6.47 -11.51
C SER A 168 12.73 -7.67 -12.12
N GLU A 169 13.47 -8.56 -12.78
CA GLU A 169 12.91 -9.84 -13.26
C GLU A 169 12.37 -10.72 -12.12
N ALA A 170 12.96 -10.62 -10.93
CA ALA A 170 12.49 -11.36 -9.75
C ALA A 170 11.09 -10.89 -9.31
N ASP A 171 10.85 -9.58 -9.31
CA ASP A 171 9.56 -9.00 -8.96
C ASP A 171 8.51 -9.26 -10.05
N LEU A 172 8.91 -9.19 -11.33
CA LEU A 172 8.04 -9.60 -12.44
C LEU A 172 7.61 -11.07 -12.33
N ALA A 173 8.54 -11.98 -12.02
CA ALA A 173 8.23 -13.38 -11.79
C ALA A 173 7.36 -13.60 -10.54
N HIS A 174 7.55 -12.77 -9.50
CA HIS A 174 6.69 -12.76 -8.33
C HIS A 174 5.25 -12.40 -8.70
N PHE A 175 5.04 -11.27 -9.39
CA PHE A 175 3.71 -10.84 -9.82
C PHE A 175 3.04 -11.84 -10.76
N GLU A 176 3.78 -12.44 -11.70
CA GLU A 176 3.23 -13.48 -12.58
C GLU A 176 2.69 -14.67 -11.77
N ARG A 177 3.44 -15.13 -10.75
CA ARG A 177 3.01 -16.24 -9.89
C ARG A 177 1.81 -15.86 -9.02
N GLU A 178 1.85 -14.68 -8.39
CA GLU A 178 0.77 -14.24 -7.49
C GLU A 178 -0.53 -13.96 -8.24
N VAL A 179 -0.47 -13.39 -9.45
CA VAL A 179 -1.65 -13.21 -10.31
C VAL A 179 -2.22 -14.55 -10.72
N LYS A 180 -1.39 -15.56 -11.06
CA LYS A 180 -1.88 -16.92 -11.35
C LYS A 180 -2.56 -17.55 -10.13
N ARG A 181 -1.96 -17.42 -8.93
CA ARG A 181 -2.55 -17.89 -7.67
C ARG A 181 -3.90 -17.23 -7.42
N ALA A 182 -3.95 -15.89 -7.45
CA ALA A 182 -5.16 -15.12 -7.18
C ALA A 182 -6.27 -15.45 -8.18
N SER A 183 -5.94 -15.56 -9.48
CA SER A 183 -6.88 -15.93 -10.54
C SER A 183 -7.47 -17.33 -10.34
N ALA A 184 -6.68 -18.28 -9.84
CA ALA A 184 -7.14 -19.66 -9.61
C ALA A 184 -8.22 -19.78 -8.53
N THR A 185 -8.40 -18.75 -7.68
CA THR A 185 -9.46 -18.72 -6.66
C THR A 185 -10.85 -18.48 -7.24
N GLY A 186 -10.96 -17.96 -8.47
CA GLY A 186 -12.24 -17.54 -9.06
C GLY A 186 -12.81 -16.22 -8.52
N ARG A 187 -12.09 -15.57 -7.60
CA ARG A 187 -12.37 -14.22 -7.10
C ARG A 187 -11.85 -13.16 -8.08
N ALA A 188 -12.32 -11.91 -7.94
CA ALA A 188 -11.73 -10.80 -8.68
C ALA A 188 -10.31 -10.51 -8.15
N VAL A 189 -9.39 -10.17 -9.03
CA VAL A 189 -7.99 -9.94 -8.67
C VAL A 189 -7.75 -8.44 -8.51
N ILE A 190 -7.35 -8.01 -7.31
CA ILE A 190 -6.88 -6.64 -7.06
C ILE A 190 -5.38 -6.68 -6.77
N ALA A 191 -4.61 -5.87 -7.49
CA ALA A 191 -3.15 -5.86 -7.39
C ALA A 191 -2.61 -4.54 -6.85
N THR A 192 -1.54 -4.61 -6.06
CA THR A 192 -0.71 -3.47 -5.65
C THR A 192 0.70 -3.68 -6.21
N PHE A 193 1.02 -2.96 -7.28
CA PHE A 193 2.33 -3.06 -7.94
C PHE A 193 3.38 -2.09 -7.37
N GLY A 194 2.96 -1.05 -6.66
CA GLY A 194 3.83 -0.04 -6.08
C GLY A 194 4.25 1.06 -7.06
N GLY A 195 5.03 2.02 -6.58
CA GLY A 195 5.64 3.09 -7.38
C GLY A 195 4.72 4.23 -7.82
N THR A 196 3.40 4.12 -7.62
CA THR A 196 2.38 5.06 -8.15
C THR A 196 1.72 5.95 -7.10
N ALA A 197 2.09 5.79 -5.82
CA ALA A 197 1.57 6.57 -4.71
C ALA A 197 2.35 7.89 -4.55
N PHE A 198 1.95 8.94 -5.27
CA PHE A 198 2.62 10.24 -5.26
C PHE A 198 2.41 10.97 -3.92
N GLY A 199 3.49 11.19 -3.18
CA GLY A 199 3.49 11.96 -1.93
C GLY A 199 2.70 11.33 -0.77
N ASP A 200 2.56 10.00 -0.79
CA ASP A 200 1.88 9.26 0.26
C ASP A 200 2.67 9.33 1.57
N ILE A 201 2.05 9.86 2.62
CA ILE A 201 2.75 10.18 3.86
C ILE A 201 3.18 8.93 4.66
N ALA A 202 2.57 7.77 4.40
CA ALA A 202 3.05 6.50 4.94
C ALA A 202 4.36 6.04 4.27
N LEU A 203 4.66 6.55 3.08
CA LEU A 203 5.83 6.17 2.27
C LEU A 203 6.91 7.24 2.25
N VAL A 204 6.56 8.53 2.36
CA VAL A 204 7.49 9.67 2.33
C VAL A 204 8.66 9.48 3.31
N PRO A 205 8.45 9.09 4.58
CA PRO A 205 9.56 8.84 5.51
C PRO A 205 10.47 7.64 5.16
N ALA A 206 10.08 6.85 4.15
CA ALA A 206 10.80 5.70 3.62
C ALA A 206 11.27 4.69 4.69
N PRO A 207 10.34 4.08 5.45
CA PRO A 207 10.67 3.08 6.48
C PRO A 207 11.40 1.84 5.93
N PHE A 208 11.33 1.62 4.62
CA PHE A 208 12.01 0.55 3.88
C PHE A 208 13.48 0.86 3.51
N LEU A 209 13.92 2.12 3.62
CA LEU A 209 15.32 2.51 3.41
C LEU A 209 16.09 2.54 4.75
N LYS A 210 17.37 2.18 4.70
CA LYS A 210 18.25 2.21 5.89
C LYS A 210 18.64 3.64 6.27
N HIS A 211 18.93 4.46 5.28
CA HIS A 211 19.37 5.86 5.43
C HIS A 211 18.70 6.72 4.33
N PRO A 212 17.40 7.03 4.48
CA PRO A 212 16.67 7.75 3.44
C PRO A 212 17.18 9.19 3.31
N LYS A 213 17.36 9.68 2.08
CA LYS A 213 17.79 11.05 1.78
C LYS A 213 16.64 11.92 1.25
N GLY A 214 16.86 13.23 1.19
CA GLY A 214 15.88 14.18 0.68
C GLY A 214 14.81 14.51 1.72
N ILE A 215 13.63 14.93 1.25
CA ILE A 215 12.54 15.36 2.11
C ILE A 215 11.72 14.15 2.55
N ARG A 216 11.91 13.72 3.79
CA ARG A 216 11.37 12.50 4.41
C ARG A 216 10.58 12.79 5.68
N ASP A 217 10.73 13.99 6.25
CA ASP A 217 9.90 14.46 7.35
C ASP A 217 8.49 14.81 6.84
N ILE A 218 7.48 14.45 7.64
CA ILE A 218 6.07 14.60 7.28
C ILE A 218 5.66 16.08 7.21
N GLU A 219 6.06 16.86 8.20
CA GLU A 219 5.77 18.30 8.25
C GLU A 219 6.49 19.01 7.10
N GLU A 220 7.78 18.72 6.92
CA GLU A 220 8.59 19.31 5.86
C GLU A 220 8.07 18.96 4.46
N TRP A 221 7.57 17.73 4.28
CA TRP A 221 6.93 17.33 3.04
C TRP A 221 5.69 18.18 2.75
N TYR A 222 4.78 18.33 3.72
CA TYR A 222 3.59 19.18 3.55
C TYR A 222 3.95 20.64 3.29
N VAL A 223 4.94 21.20 4.00
CA VAL A 223 5.47 22.54 3.70
C VAL A 223 5.96 22.61 2.24
N SER A 224 6.65 21.58 1.76
CA SER A 224 7.19 21.51 0.41
C SER A 224 6.12 21.43 -0.68
N THR A 225 4.93 20.87 -0.39
CA THR A 225 3.79 20.89 -1.34
C THR A 225 3.27 22.30 -1.65
N VAL A 226 3.66 23.30 -0.85
CA VAL A 226 3.30 24.70 -1.04
C VAL A 226 4.53 25.54 -1.40
N ALA A 227 5.59 25.44 -0.61
CA ALA A 227 6.76 26.30 -0.73
C ALA A 227 7.75 25.84 -1.82
N ARG A 228 7.73 24.55 -2.21
CA ARG A 228 8.75 23.93 -3.09
C ARG A 228 8.12 23.10 -4.20
N GLN A 229 7.03 23.56 -4.81
CA GLN A 229 6.32 22.79 -5.84
C GLN A 229 7.20 22.41 -7.03
N ASP A 230 8.13 23.27 -7.47
CA ASP A 230 9.08 22.94 -8.54
C ASP A 230 9.95 21.72 -8.21
N TYR A 231 10.30 21.54 -6.94
CA TYR A 231 11.02 20.37 -6.45
C TYR A 231 10.13 19.13 -6.49
N VAL A 232 8.93 19.22 -5.91
CA VAL A 232 7.98 18.11 -5.83
C VAL A 232 7.54 17.64 -7.21
N HIS A 233 7.33 18.56 -8.16
CA HIS A 233 7.04 18.24 -9.55
C HIS A 233 8.16 17.43 -10.22
N LYS A 234 9.44 17.74 -9.95
CA LYS A 234 10.57 16.96 -10.46
C LYS A 234 10.60 15.54 -9.89
N VAL A 235 10.29 15.39 -8.60
CA VAL A 235 10.15 14.07 -7.96
C VAL A 235 9.03 13.28 -8.61
N PHE A 236 7.82 13.86 -8.67
CA PHE A 236 6.65 13.17 -9.23
C PHE A 236 6.78 12.87 -10.72
N ASP A 237 7.42 13.74 -11.50
CA ASP A 237 7.64 13.48 -12.93
C ASP A 237 8.53 12.27 -13.15
N LYS A 238 9.66 12.18 -12.42
CA LYS A 238 10.56 11.05 -12.57
C LYS A 238 10.00 9.76 -11.96
N GLN A 239 9.32 9.85 -10.82
CA GLN A 239 8.56 8.74 -10.24
C GLN A 239 7.53 8.20 -11.26
N CYS A 240 6.77 9.10 -11.89
CA CYS A 240 5.76 8.74 -12.88
C CYS A 240 6.37 8.07 -14.12
N GLU A 241 7.50 8.57 -14.63
CA GLU A 241 8.22 7.96 -15.75
C GLU A 241 8.61 6.50 -15.46
N ILE A 242 9.20 6.26 -14.29
CA ILE A 242 9.64 4.93 -13.84
C ILE A 242 8.41 4.03 -13.63
N ALA A 243 7.37 4.54 -12.98
CA ALA A 243 6.14 3.81 -12.73
C ALA A 243 5.47 3.34 -14.03
N LEU A 244 5.36 4.22 -15.05
CA LEU A 244 4.78 3.86 -16.34
C LEU A 244 5.60 2.79 -17.07
N ALA A 245 6.94 2.89 -17.03
CA ALA A 245 7.82 1.87 -17.60
C ALA A 245 7.67 0.51 -16.88
N ASN A 246 7.51 0.53 -15.56
CA ASN A 246 7.29 -0.67 -14.76
C ASN A 246 5.91 -1.29 -15.04
N LEU A 247 4.85 -0.48 -15.09
CA LEU A 247 3.50 -0.95 -15.43
C LEU A 247 3.46 -1.62 -16.81
N ALA A 248 4.17 -1.07 -17.80
CA ALA A 248 4.30 -1.68 -19.13
C ALA A 248 4.93 -3.08 -19.08
N LYS A 249 6.03 -3.23 -18.32
CA LYS A 249 6.70 -4.53 -18.13
C LYS A 249 5.81 -5.52 -17.37
N ILE A 250 5.11 -5.07 -16.33
CA ILE A 250 4.20 -5.91 -15.54
C ILE A 250 3.05 -6.40 -16.41
N HIS A 251 2.38 -5.50 -17.14
CA HIS A 251 1.28 -5.85 -18.04
C HIS A 251 1.73 -6.86 -19.10
N ALA A 252 2.93 -6.71 -19.67
CA ALA A 252 3.48 -7.68 -20.61
C ALA A 252 3.63 -9.11 -20.02
N ARG A 253 3.73 -9.25 -18.69
CA ARG A 253 3.84 -10.55 -18.00
C ARG A 253 2.50 -11.09 -17.51
N VAL A 254 1.61 -10.24 -17.03
CA VAL A 254 0.37 -10.67 -16.36
C VAL A 254 -0.90 -10.42 -17.20
N GLY A 255 -0.81 -9.62 -18.26
CA GLY A 255 -1.92 -9.27 -19.14
C GLY A 255 -3.12 -8.67 -18.40
N ASP A 256 -4.32 -8.94 -18.90
CA ASP A 256 -5.58 -8.46 -18.32
C ASP A 256 -6.16 -9.40 -17.24
N ALA A 257 -5.32 -10.20 -16.57
CA ALA A 257 -5.78 -11.10 -15.52
C ALA A 257 -6.19 -10.36 -14.22
N VAL A 258 -5.67 -9.14 -14.03
CA VAL A 258 -6.02 -8.25 -12.92
C VAL A 258 -7.30 -7.47 -13.25
N ASP A 259 -8.21 -7.36 -12.28
CA ASP A 259 -9.48 -6.64 -12.46
C ASP A 259 -9.36 -5.17 -11.99
N ALA A 260 -8.58 -4.90 -10.94
CA ALA A 260 -8.26 -3.54 -10.51
C ALA A 260 -6.83 -3.42 -9.94
N VAL A 261 -6.23 -2.24 -10.06
CA VAL A 261 -4.91 -1.91 -9.52
C VAL A 261 -5.04 -0.79 -8.51
N PHE A 262 -4.49 -1.01 -7.32
CA PHE A 262 -4.31 0.02 -6.31
C PHE A 262 -3.18 0.96 -6.73
N ILE A 263 -3.55 2.20 -7.07
CA ILE A 263 -2.64 3.21 -7.61
C ILE A 263 -2.05 4.05 -6.49
N CYS A 264 -2.85 4.44 -5.51
CA CYS A 264 -2.40 5.46 -4.56
C CYS A 264 -3.18 5.43 -3.25
N GLY A 265 -2.41 5.48 -2.15
CA GLY A 265 -2.89 5.65 -0.77
C GLY A 265 -2.78 7.06 -0.20
N THR A 266 -2.23 8.04 -0.95
CA THR A 266 -2.01 9.40 -0.45
C THR A 266 -3.27 10.03 0.12
N ASP A 267 -3.28 10.28 1.42
CA ASP A 267 -4.41 10.90 2.08
C ASP A 267 -4.49 12.40 1.78
N PHE A 268 -5.70 12.86 1.47
CA PHE A 268 -6.04 14.26 1.24
C PHE A 268 -6.99 14.82 2.30
N GLY A 269 -7.52 13.96 3.18
CA GLY A 269 -8.48 14.33 4.21
C GLY A 269 -7.93 14.16 5.63
N THR A 270 -8.38 15.04 6.52
CA THR A 270 -8.33 14.86 7.98
C THR A 270 -9.72 14.44 8.48
N GLN A 271 -9.87 14.26 9.79
CA GLN A 271 -11.18 13.97 10.39
C GLN A 271 -12.22 15.07 10.15
N THR A 272 -11.80 16.32 9.91
CA THR A 272 -12.70 17.48 9.84
C THR A 272 -12.48 18.38 8.62
N SER A 273 -11.41 18.18 7.83
CA SER A 273 -11.07 19.03 6.68
C SER A 273 -10.16 18.30 5.70
N ALA A 274 -9.49 19.01 4.79
CA ALA A 274 -8.50 18.49 3.86
C ALA A 274 -7.07 18.96 4.19
N PHE A 275 -6.07 18.17 3.76
CA PHE A 275 -4.65 18.53 3.86
C PHE A 275 -4.22 19.59 2.85
N CYS A 276 -4.91 19.71 1.72
CA CYS A 276 -4.62 20.72 0.70
C CYS A 276 -5.90 21.29 0.08
N SER A 277 -5.76 22.35 -0.71
CA SER A 277 -6.86 22.92 -1.47
C SER A 277 -7.14 22.10 -2.74
N ARG A 278 -8.32 22.27 -3.35
CA ARG A 278 -8.63 21.70 -4.67
C ARG A 278 -7.69 22.20 -5.76
N GLU A 279 -7.21 23.42 -5.64
CA GLU A 279 -6.24 24.03 -6.56
C GLU A 279 -4.88 23.32 -6.44
N THR A 280 -4.36 23.18 -5.22
CA THR A 280 -3.12 22.41 -4.97
C THR A 280 -3.24 20.97 -5.48
N PHE A 281 -4.37 20.29 -5.25
CA PHE A 281 -4.59 18.95 -5.81
C PHE A 281 -4.48 18.94 -7.33
N ARG A 282 -5.15 19.89 -8.00
CA ARG A 282 -5.20 20.00 -9.46
C ARG A 282 -3.86 20.35 -10.09
N GLU A 283 -3.09 21.19 -9.44
CA GLU A 283 -1.80 21.63 -9.96
C GLU A 283 -0.72 20.61 -9.68
N LEU A 284 -0.64 20.10 -8.44
CA LEU A 284 0.48 19.28 -7.99
C LEU A 284 0.30 17.78 -8.24
N TYR A 285 -0.88 17.22 -8.00
CA TYR A 285 -1.08 15.76 -7.97
C TYR A 285 -1.81 15.22 -9.20
N MET A 286 -2.90 15.88 -9.59
CA MET A 286 -3.77 15.47 -10.70
C MET A 286 -3.04 15.21 -12.02
N PRO A 287 -2.01 15.98 -12.44
CA PRO A 287 -1.32 15.71 -13.70
C PRO A 287 -0.69 14.32 -13.75
N TYR A 288 -0.16 13.84 -12.61
CA TYR A 288 0.50 12.54 -12.52
C TYR A 288 -0.49 11.39 -12.37
N TYR A 289 -1.55 11.57 -11.58
CA TYR A 289 -2.63 10.58 -11.53
C TYR A 289 -3.28 10.39 -12.90
N LYS A 290 -3.55 11.49 -13.61
CA LYS A 290 -4.11 11.42 -14.95
C LYS A 290 -3.19 10.67 -15.92
N ARG A 291 -1.88 10.93 -15.89
CA ARG A 291 -0.91 10.20 -16.73
C ARG A 291 -0.92 8.70 -16.47
N VAL A 292 -0.95 8.29 -15.19
CA VAL A 292 -1.00 6.87 -14.81
C VAL A 292 -2.32 6.23 -15.23
N ASN A 293 -3.46 6.84 -14.89
CA ASN A 293 -4.77 6.29 -15.19
C ASN A 293 -5.04 6.25 -16.70
N ASP A 294 -4.73 7.33 -17.44
CA ASP A 294 -4.87 7.37 -18.91
C ASP A 294 -4.02 6.27 -19.57
N TRP A 295 -2.79 6.03 -19.08
CA TRP A 295 -1.97 4.94 -19.58
C TRP A 295 -2.60 3.57 -19.28
N ILE A 296 -3.08 3.33 -18.06
CA ILE A 296 -3.71 2.06 -17.68
C ILE A 296 -4.94 1.79 -18.55
N HIS A 297 -5.81 2.77 -18.74
CA HIS A 297 -7.03 2.64 -19.54
C HIS A 297 -6.77 2.49 -21.03
N ALA A 298 -5.68 3.07 -21.55
CA ALA A 298 -5.31 2.95 -22.96
C ALA A 298 -4.65 1.60 -23.30
N HIS A 299 -3.99 0.95 -22.33
CA HIS A 299 -3.16 -0.23 -22.60
C HIS A 299 -3.70 -1.53 -21.98
N THR A 300 -4.64 -1.45 -21.03
CA THR A 300 -5.09 -2.60 -20.23
C THR A 300 -6.61 -2.58 -20.03
N LYS A 301 -7.17 -3.68 -19.51
CA LYS A 301 -8.55 -3.70 -19.00
C LYS A 301 -8.67 -3.41 -17.49
N TRP A 302 -7.56 -3.05 -16.84
CA TRP A 302 -7.55 -2.85 -15.40
C TRP A 302 -8.34 -1.62 -15.00
N ARG A 303 -9.06 -1.72 -13.88
CA ARG A 303 -9.63 -0.56 -13.17
C ARG A 303 -8.59 0.05 -12.24
N THR A 304 -8.73 1.33 -11.96
CA THR A 304 -7.81 2.10 -11.11
C THR A 304 -8.47 2.41 -9.77
N PHE A 305 -7.74 2.17 -8.68
CA PHE A 305 -8.22 2.32 -7.30
C PHE A 305 -7.42 3.41 -6.59
N LYS A 306 -8.13 4.40 -6.05
CA LYS A 306 -7.62 5.42 -5.12
C LYS A 306 -8.16 5.19 -3.70
N HIS A 307 -7.27 5.17 -2.72
CA HIS A 307 -7.64 5.33 -1.32
C HIS A 307 -7.33 6.75 -0.84
N SER A 308 -8.15 7.33 0.01
CA SER A 308 -7.78 8.52 0.78
C SER A 308 -8.67 8.65 1.99
N CYS A 309 -8.09 8.58 3.19
CA CYS A 309 -8.76 8.84 4.44
C CYS A 309 -9.34 10.26 4.54
N GLY A 310 -10.32 10.40 5.43
CA GLY A 310 -10.80 11.68 5.94
C GLY A 310 -11.81 12.41 5.04
N ALA A 311 -11.96 13.72 5.25
CA ALA A 311 -12.97 14.53 4.55
C ALA A 311 -12.55 14.85 3.10
N VAL A 312 -12.88 13.93 2.18
CA VAL A 312 -12.44 13.99 0.77
C VAL A 312 -13.54 14.31 -0.23
N GLU A 313 -14.75 14.67 0.21
CA GLU A 313 -15.89 14.94 -0.67
C GLU A 313 -15.56 15.97 -1.77
N GLN A 314 -14.82 17.02 -1.42
CA GLN A 314 -14.40 18.07 -2.36
C GLN A 314 -13.46 17.59 -3.48
N PHE A 315 -12.83 16.41 -3.30
CA PHE A 315 -11.91 15.80 -4.26
C PHE A 315 -12.57 14.70 -5.10
N LEU A 316 -13.80 14.29 -4.82
CA LEU A 316 -14.48 13.25 -5.62
C LEU A 316 -14.56 13.63 -7.11
N GLY A 317 -14.93 14.88 -7.40
CA GLY A 317 -14.91 15.40 -8.77
C GLY A 317 -13.51 15.33 -9.41
N PRO A 318 -12.48 15.95 -8.81
CA PRO A 318 -11.10 15.82 -9.26
C PRO A 318 -10.57 14.38 -9.38
N PHE A 319 -10.96 13.45 -8.52
CA PHE A 319 -10.58 12.03 -8.62
C PHE A 319 -11.19 11.39 -9.89
N ILE A 320 -12.48 11.67 -10.16
CA ILE A 320 -13.15 11.21 -11.38
C ILE A 320 -12.50 11.83 -12.62
N GLU A 321 -12.21 13.14 -12.60
CA GLU A 321 -11.51 13.84 -13.68
C GLU A 321 -10.09 13.30 -13.92
N SER A 322 -9.45 12.76 -12.87
CA SER A 322 -8.14 12.10 -12.94
C SER A 322 -8.22 10.68 -13.50
N GLY A 323 -9.41 10.13 -13.73
CA GLY A 323 -9.62 8.79 -14.29
C GLY A 323 -9.68 7.67 -13.26
N PHE A 324 -9.87 7.94 -11.97
CA PHE A 324 -10.05 6.85 -11.00
C PHE A 324 -11.40 6.14 -11.16
N ASP A 325 -11.39 4.80 -11.18
CA ASP A 325 -12.60 3.97 -11.29
C ASP A 325 -13.19 3.61 -9.92
N ILE A 326 -12.34 3.50 -8.89
CA ILE A 326 -12.69 3.09 -7.53
C ILE A 326 -12.14 4.11 -6.55
N VAL A 327 -12.99 4.53 -5.61
CA VAL A 327 -12.59 5.36 -4.46
C VAL A 327 -12.91 4.61 -3.18
N ASN A 328 -11.91 4.50 -2.30
CA ASN A 328 -12.05 4.00 -0.93
C ASN A 328 -11.72 5.15 0.03
N PRO A 329 -12.75 5.84 0.56
CA PRO A 329 -12.58 6.96 1.49
C PRO A 329 -12.31 6.51 2.94
#